data_AF-A0A1Q5TRH9-F1
#
_entry.id   AF-A0A1Q5TRH9-F1
#
_cell.length_a   1.000
_cell.length_b   1.000
_cell.length_c   1.000
_cell.angle_alpha   90.00
_cell.angle_beta   90.00
_cell.angle_gamma   90.00
#
_symmetry.space_group_name_H-M   'P 1'
#
loop_
_entity.id
_entity.type
_entity.pdbx_description
1 polymer ?
#
loop_
_entity_poly.entity_id
_entity_poly.type
_entity_poly.pdbx_seq_one_letter_code
_entity_poly.pdbx_strand_id
1 'polypeptide(L)'
;MRVYITLLFLRLRYYSNVTSEILKKRMNVTLFFLLIISPMAMPFLSQMRLLATPILALTDEQNIYHALFIWCSLSILFIIICSIQTKGISGGNYQKFLETLPISNNIINSLNLSVLFIIDTPILLPFFAAMLFGHDGGVDNIIFLKKIILILLIMIYFLFFQLTYLYSSYSCLIIFLLSLFIPFLISTTSLLTIKIFSFMVLYIFIHKIKNSSFVFFKKTKSRKIVNPNKGFKLNITMISLYYLFGFKYINQRVNLFIILIIPVLILSLLNSMGTSFSVVILLVAFFHVTLMFQTSALLYTMISLHMPMLKLFKSFGISEKNILSVILNVLSITIIALTIPLIITLCYNKLTSIAIFILSTTLFLFRIICILQKYRSGFIFKFILFIISVFTVWEGSCLIHN
;
A
#
# COMPACT_ATOMS: atom_id res chain seq x y z
N MET A 1 0.76 -20.16 -13.19
CA MET A 1 2.14 -20.18 -12.64
C MET A 1 2.92 -18.90 -12.90
N ARG A 2 3.23 -18.53 -14.16
CA ARG A 2 4.02 -17.30 -14.47
C ARG A 2 3.51 -16.02 -13.79
N VAL A 3 2.20 -15.75 -13.85
CA VAL A 3 1.58 -14.56 -13.24
C VAL A 3 1.72 -14.55 -11.71
N TYR A 4 1.62 -15.71 -11.06
CA TYR A 4 1.77 -15.82 -9.61
C TYR A 4 3.19 -15.46 -9.17
N ILE A 5 4.18 -16.02 -9.88
CA ILE A 5 5.60 -15.80 -9.61
C ILE A 5 5.96 -14.32 -9.84
N THR A 6 5.50 -13.69 -10.92
CA THR A 6 5.76 -12.26 -11.15
C THR A 6 5.13 -11.37 -10.09
N LEU A 7 3.91 -11.70 -9.64
CA LEU A 7 3.27 -10.98 -8.52
C LEU A 7 4.04 -11.13 -7.22
N LEU A 8 4.58 -12.33 -6.95
CA LEU A 8 5.38 -12.63 -5.76
C LEU A 8 6.69 -11.84 -5.77
N PHE A 9 7.40 -11.85 -6.90
CA PHE A 9 8.61 -11.04 -7.06
C PHE A 9 8.35 -9.53 -6.92
N LEU A 10 7.24 -9.02 -7.46
CA LEU A 10 6.88 -7.61 -7.30
C LEU A 10 6.60 -7.26 -5.84
N ARG A 11 5.88 -8.14 -5.12
CA ARG A 11 5.61 -8.00 -3.68
C ARG A 11 6.91 -8.01 -2.86
N LEU A 12 7.80 -8.96 -3.11
CA LEU A 12 9.10 -9.04 -2.43
C LEU A 12 9.98 -7.83 -2.73
N ARG A 13 9.98 -7.34 -3.97
CA ARG A 13 10.73 -6.13 -4.35
C ARG A 13 10.19 -4.89 -3.65
N TYR A 14 8.87 -4.76 -3.52
CA TYR A 14 8.27 -3.67 -2.76
C TYR A 14 8.66 -3.75 -1.28
N TYR A 15 8.56 -4.94 -0.68
CA TYR A 15 8.99 -5.17 0.69
C TYR A 15 10.45 -4.76 0.88
N SER A 16 11.35 -5.25 0.01
CA SER A 16 12.77 -4.91 0.01
C SER A 16 13.02 -3.41 -0.12
N ASN A 17 12.30 -2.71 -0.99
CA ASN A 17 12.44 -1.26 -1.11
C ASN A 17 12.03 -0.54 0.19
N VAL A 18 10.88 -0.88 0.76
CA VAL A 18 10.39 -0.26 2.00
C VAL A 18 11.31 -0.57 3.18
N THR A 19 11.76 -1.82 3.34
CA THR A 19 12.70 -2.18 4.38
C THR A 19 14.05 -1.54 4.17
N SER A 20 14.54 -1.44 2.92
CA SER A 20 15.79 -0.76 2.60
C SER A 20 15.74 0.74 2.89
N GLU A 21 14.60 1.40 2.68
CA GLU A 21 14.44 2.82 3.03
C GLU A 21 14.41 3.02 4.55
N ILE A 22 13.76 2.11 5.28
CA ILE A 22 13.75 2.12 6.76
C ILE A 22 15.16 1.83 7.30
N LEU A 23 15.85 0.84 6.74
CA LEU A 23 17.22 0.48 7.08
C LEU A 23 18.17 1.62 6.73
N LYS A 24 18.11 2.23 5.54
CA LYS A 24 18.93 3.39 5.17
C LYS A 24 18.74 4.57 6.13
N LYS A 25 17.50 4.84 6.56
CA LYS A 25 17.21 5.88 7.56
C LYS A 25 17.73 5.55 8.97
N ARG A 26 18.01 4.27 9.25
CA ARG A 26 18.44 3.76 10.57
C ARG A 26 19.77 2.98 10.49
N MET A 27 20.51 3.14 9.40
CA MET A 27 21.61 2.24 9.00
C MET A 27 22.77 2.37 9.96
N ASN A 28 23.00 3.58 10.46
CA ASN A 28 24.05 3.87 11.42
C ASN A 28 23.82 3.16 12.77
N VAL A 29 22.58 2.96 13.19
CA VAL A 29 22.27 2.29 14.48
C VAL A 29 22.29 0.77 14.32
N THR A 30 21.74 0.26 13.23
CA THR A 30 21.68 -1.19 12.96
C THR A 30 23.04 -1.78 12.63
N LEU A 31 23.85 -1.13 11.78
CA LEU A 31 25.25 -1.54 11.55
C LEU A 31 26.07 -1.47 12.83
N PHE A 32 25.86 -0.45 13.67
CA PHE A 32 26.57 -0.31 14.94
C PHE A 32 26.26 -1.45 15.92
N PHE A 33 24.99 -1.82 16.12
CA PHE A 33 24.64 -2.98 16.94
C PHE A 33 25.10 -4.31 16.34
N LEU A 34 25.03 -4.47 15.02
CA LEU A 34 25.44 -5.70 14.34
C LEU A 34 26.98 -5.88 14.36
N LEU A 35 27.75 -4.78 14.29
CA LEU A 35 29.20 -4.76 14.46
C LEU A 35 29.63 -4.99 15.92
N ILE A 36 28.86 -4.50 16.90
CA ILE A 36 29.16 -4.68 18.33
C ILE A 36 28.83 -6.11 18.82
N ILE A 37 27.75 -6.71 18.31
CA ILE A 37 27.23 -8.00 18.79
C ILE A 37 27.80 -9.19 18.02
N SER A 38 28.31 -8.99 16.80
CA SER A 38 28.91 -10.06 16.01
C SER A 38 30.42 -10.12 16.26
N PRO A 39 30.94 -11.00 17.14
CA PRO A 39 32.36 -11.29 17.15
C PRO A 39 32.75 -11.82 15.77
N MET A 40 33.56 -11.05 15.07
CA MET A 40 33.98 -11.23 13.66
C MET A 40 34.73 -12.56 13.41
N ALA A 41 34.97 -13.36 14.45
CA ALA A 41 35.68 -14.63 14.42
C ALA A 41 34.86 -15.85 14.92
N MET A 42 33.56 -15.70 15.25
CA MET A 42 32.77 -16.86 15.70
C MET A 42 32.36 -17.75 14.52
N PRO A 43 32.63 -19.06 14.54
CA PRO A 43 32.17 -19.99 13.50
C PRO A 43 30.64 -20.00 13.42
N PHE A 44 30.08 -20.20 12.22
CA PHE A 44 28.63 -20.21 11.97
C PHE A 44 27.85 -21.10 12.94
N LEU A 45 28.44 -22.26 13.30
CA LEU A 45 27.87 -23.22 14.23
C LEU A 45 27.72 -22.66 15.66
N SER A 46 28.66 -21.86 16.14
CA SER A 46 28.56 -21.23 17.46
C SER A 46 27.56 -20.07 17.48
N GLN A 47 27.41 -19.35 16.37
CA GLN A 47 26.38 -18.33 16.22
C GLN A 47 24.97 -18.94 16.22
N MET A 48 24.78 -20.06 15.51
CA MET A 48 23.53 -20.80 15.53
C MET A 48 23.23 -21.37 16.92
N ARG A 49 24.25 -21.87 17.63
CA ARG A 49 24.08 -22.30 19.03
C ARG A 49 23.69 -21.14 19.95
N LEU A 50 24.28 -19.96 19.76
CA LEU A 50 23.94 -18.75 20.52
C LEU A 50 22.50 -18.29 20.25
N LEU A 51 22.03 -18.39 19.00
CA LEU A 51 20.63 -18.13 18.64
C LEU A 51 19.65 -19.14 19.26
N ALA A 52 20.08 -20.37 19.49
CA ALA A 52 19.25 -21.42 20.10
C ALA A 52 19.06 -21.24 21.61
N THR A 53 20.02 -20.63 22.33
CA THR A 53 20.02 -20.55 23.80
C THR A 53 18.75 -19.94 24.42
N PRO A 54 18.15 -18.83 23.94
CA PRO A 54 16.96 -18.29 24.58
C PRO A 54 15.77 -19.24 24.47
N ILE A 55 15.65 -20.00 23.38
CA ILE A 55 14.54 -20.93 23.17
C ILE A 55 14.76 -22.21 23.99
N LEU A 56 15.99 -22.71 24.05
CA LEU A 56 16.32 -23.85 24.92
C LEU A 56 16.10 -23.51 26.40
N ALA A 57 16.48 -22.31 26.83
CA ALA A 57 16.25 -21.82 28.20
C ALA A 57 14.76 -21.65 28.54
N LEU A 58 13.88 -21.45 27.56
CA LEU A 58 12.42 -21.48 27.76
C LEU A 58 11.89 -22.91 27.97
N THR A 59 12.61 -23.92 27.52
CA THR A 59 12.22 -25.33 27.64
C THR A 59 12.77 -26.00 28.90
N ASP A 60 13.74 -25.38 29.56
CA ASP A 60 14.37 -25.92 30.77
C ASP A 60 13.61 -25.50 32.04
N GLU A 61 13.40 -26.46 32.94
CA GLU A 61 12.44 -26.35 34.06
C GLU A 61 12.97 -25.55 35.27
N GLN A 62 14.17 -24.97 35.18
CA GLN A 62 14.95 -24.62 36.37
C GLN A 62 14.73 -23.21 36.94
N ASN A 63 14.14 -22.26 36.19
CA ASN A 63 13.84 -20.92 36.73
C ASN A 63 12.71 -20.17 36.00
N ILE A 64 11.55 -20.05 36.67
CA ILE A 64 10.35 -19.39 36.13
C ILE A 64 10.60 -17.90 35.84
N TYR A 65 11.33 -17.20 36.70
CA TYR A 65 11.61 -15.77 36.52
C TYR A 65 12.48 -15.53 35.29
N HIS A 66 13.46 -16.40 35.06
CA HIS A 66 14.32 -16.34 33.88
C HIS A 66 13.53 -16.65 32.60
N ALA A 67 12.66 -17.66 32.63
CA ALA A 67 11.76 -18.00 31.51
C ALA A 67 10.79 -16.86 31.19
N LEU A 68 10.18 -16.22 32.20
CA LEU A 68 9.32 -15.05 32.04
C LEU A 68 10.07 -13.87 31.41
N PHE A 69 11.29 -13.59 31.89
CA PHE A 69 12.10 -12.52 31.33
C PHE A 69 12.39 -12.76 29.84
N ILE A 70 12.87 -13.96 29.48
CA ILE A 70 13.12 -14.32 28.08
C ILE A 70 11.83 -14.23 27.24
N TRP A 71 10.71 -14.73 27.76
CA TRP A 71 9.42 -14.70 27.07
C TRP A 71 8.97 -13.27 26.77
N CYS A 72 9.06 -12.38 27.75
CA CYS A 72 8.76 -10.96 27.60
C CYS A 72 9.69 -10.29 26.59
N SER A 73 11.01 -10.52 26.69
CA SER A 73 12.00 -9.96 25.77
C SER A 73 11.77 -10.40 24.33
N LEU A 74 11.54 -11.70 24.09
CA LEU A 74 11.23 -12.24 22.77
C LEU A 74 9.93 -11.67 22.22
N SER A 75 8.88 -11.57 23.05
CA SER A 75 7.59 -11.00 22.66
C SER A 75 7.71 -9.53 22.27
N ILE A 76 8.42 -8.72 23.04
CA ILE A 76 8.66 -7.30 22.74
C ILE A 76 9.45 -7.17 21.44
N LEU A 77 10.50 -7.96 21.26
CA LEU A 77 11.30 -7.99 20.03
C LEU A 77 10.43 -8.36 18.83
N PHE A 78 9.53 -9.34 18.98
CA PHE A 78 8.54 -9.69 17.96
C PHE A 78 7.58 -8.54 17.64
N ILE A 79 7.04 -7.84 18.65
CA ILE A 79 6.18 -6.67 18.42
C ILE A 79 6.92 -5.60 17.61
N ILE A 80 8.18 -5.33 17.93
CA ILE A 80 9.00 -4.34 17.22
C ILE A 80 9.20 -4.77 15.76
N ILE A 81 9.56 -6.03 15.53
CA ILE A 81 9.74 -6.57 14.18
C ILE A 81 8.42 -6.52 13.39
N CYS A 82 7.32 -6.98 13.99
CA CYS A 82 5.99 -6.94 13.38
C CYS A 82 5.61 -5.50 13.03
N SER A 83 5.87 -4.53 13.90
CA SER A 83 5.63 -3.10 13.64
C SER A 83 6.41 -2.60 12.42
N ILE A 84 7.68 -2.98 12.28
CA ILE A 84 8.49 -2.63 11.10
C ILE A 84 7.93 -3.32 9.85
N GLN A 85 7.57 -4.60 9.96
CA GLN A 85 7.04 -5.39 8.86
C GLN A 85 5.66 -4.93 8.39
N THR A 86 4.78 -4.39 9.26
CA THR A 86 3.43 -3.96 8.88
C THR A 86 3.43 -3.03 7.67
N LYS A 87 4.36 -2.06 7.63
CA LYS A 87 4.49 -1.13 6.51
C LYS A 87 4.86 -1.84 5.20
N GLY A 88 5.79 -2.79 5.25
CA GLY A 88 6.19 -3.60 4.09
C GLY A 88 5.10 -4.58 3.63
N ILE A 89 4.44 -5.27 4.57
CA ILE A 89 3.42 -6.30 4.30
C ILE A 89 2.12 -5.66 3.78
N SER A 90 1.80 -4.42 4.18
CA SER A 90 0.64 -3.68 3.68
C SER A 90 0.66 -3.48 2.16
N GLY A 91 1.82 -3.63 1.51
CA GLY A 91 1.97 -3.61 0.04
C GLY A 91 1.71 -2.24 -0.62
N GLY A 92 1.41 -1.20 0.17
CA GLY A 92 1.26 0.18 -0.28
C GLY A 92 0.38 0.34 -1.52
N ASN A 93 0.90 1.04 -2.53
CA ASN A 93 0.16 1.30 -3.78
C ASN A 93 0.01 0.05 -4.67
N TYR A 94 0.92 -0.92 -4.56
CA TYR A 94 0.82 -2.17 -5.33
C TYR A 94 -0.36 -3.03 -4.86
N GLN A 95 -0.58 -3.10 -3.55
CA GLN A 95 -1.71 -3.86 -3.00
C GLN A 95 -3.06 -3.22 -3.35
N LYS A 96 -3.15 -1.89 -3.30
CA LYS A 96 -4.35 -1.15 -3.74
C LYS A 96 -4.71 -1.46 -5.19
N PHE A 97 -3.71 -1.67 -6.06
CA PHE A 97 -3.97 -2.04 -7.45
C PHE A 97 -4.36 -3.52 -7.59
N LEU A 98 -3.72 -4.42 -6.84
CA LEU A 98 -4.09 -5.85 -6.82
C LEU A 98 -5.56 -6.05 -6.41
N GLU A 99 -6.05 -5.24 -5.48
CA GLU A 99 -7.47 -5.21 -5.08
C GLU A 99 -8.43 -4.82 -6.21
N THR A 100 -7.96 -4.07 -7.22
CA THR A 100 -8.77 -3.66 -8.37
C THR A 100 -8.81 -4.71 -9.49
N LEU A 101 -7.90 -5.68 -9.47
CA LEU A 101 -7.84 -6.76 -10.46
C LEU A 101 -8.83 -7.89 -10.10
N PRO A 102 -9.33 -8.66 -11.07
CA PRO A 102 -10.31 -9.72 -10.84
C PRO A 102 -9.60 -11.01 -10.39
N ILE A 103 -8.66 -10.90 -9.47
CA ILE A 103 -7.90 -12.04 -8.96
C ILE A 103 -8.73 -12.65 -7.83
N SER A 104 -8.88 -13.98 -7.83
CA SER A 104 -9.58 -14.67 -6.73
C SER A 104 -8.86 -14.39 -5.40
N ASN A 105 -9.62 -14.14 -4.33
CA ASN A 105 -9.07 -13.90 -2.99
C ASN A 105 -8.11 -15.00 -2.53
N ASN A 106 -8.33 -16.25 -2.93
CA ASN A 106 -7.46 -17.39 -2.60
C ASN A 106 -6.03 -17.20 -3.12
N ILE A 107 -5.87 -16.67 -4.33
CA ILE A 107 -4.55 -16.41 -4.94
C ILE A 107 -3.85 -15.26 -4.20
N ILE A 108 -4.58 -14.20 -3.86
CA ILE A 108 -4.03 -13.06 -3.09
C ILE A 108 -3.61 -13.53 -1.70
N ASN A 109 -4.39 -14.40 -1.07
CA ASN A 109 -4.10 -14.96 0.25
C ASN A 109 -2.88 -15.86 0.23
N SER A 110 -2.79 -16.76 -0.76
CA SER A 110 -1.60 -17.58 -0.98
C SER A 110 -0.34 -16.73 -1.22
N LEU A 111 -0.47 -15.64 -2.00
CA LEU A 111 0.62 -14.69 -2.23
C LEU A 111 1.10 -14.02 -0.95
N ASN A 112 0.16 -13.54 -0.13
CA ASN A 112 0.48 -12.88 1.13
C ASN A 112 1.13 -13.83 2.13
N LEU A 113 0.64 -15.07 2.22
CA LEU A 113 1.23 -16.10 3.06
C LEU A 113 2.63 -16.47 2.58
N SER A 114 2.85 -16.57 1.26
CA SER A 114 4.17 -16.89 0.72
C SER A 114 5.18 -15.76 0.98
N VAL A 115 4.74 -14.51 0.82
CA VAL A 115 5.56 -13.33 1.14
C VAL A 115 5.89 -13.28 2.63
N LEU A 116 4.89 -13.52 3.49
CA LEU A 116 5.06 -13.60 4.94
C LEU A 116 6.08 -14.69 5.32
N PHE A 117 5.90 -15.90 4.78
CA PHE A 117 6.80 -17.03 5.04
C PHE A 117 8.25 -16.74 4.65
N ILE A 118 8.49 -16.11 3.49
CA ILE A 118 9.83 -15.73 3.05
C ILE A 118 10.42 -14.67 3.99
N ILE A 119 9.62 -13.68 4.39
CA ILE A 119 10.04 -12.59 5.28
C ILE A 119 10.35 -13.10 6.69
N ASP A 120 9.64 -14.12 7.16
CA ASP A 120 9.78 -14.67 8.51
C ASP A 120 10.90 -15.69 8.63
N THR A 121 11.58 -16.05 7.54
CA THR A 121 12.74 -16.95 7.58
C THR A 121 13.80 -16.57 8.62
N PRO A 122 14.20 -15.29 8.82
CA PRO A 122 15.17 -14.93 9.84
C PRO A 122 14.61 -15.04 11.27
N ILE A 123 13.30 -14.86 11.42
CA ILE A 123 12.59 -14.93 12.70
C ILE A 123 12.41 -16.39 13.15
N LEU A 124 12.25 -17.31 12.20
CA LEU A 124 12.13 -18.74 12.45
C LEU A 124 13.50 -19.41 12.72
N LEU A 125 14.59 -18.77 12.32
CA LEU A 125 15.95 -19.30 12.43
C LEU A 125 16.34 -19.74 13.86
N PRO A 126 16.04 -18.98 14.94
CA PRO A 126 16.34 -19.41 16.31
C PRO A 126 15.61 -20.70 16.73
N PHE A 127 14.38 -20.92 16.23
CA PHE A 127 13.60 -22.12 16.54
C PHE A 127 14.17 -23.36 15.84
N PHE A 128 14.57 -23.22 14.57
CA PHE A 128 15.27 -24.29 13.86
C PHE A 128 16.62 -24.60 14.51
N ALA A 129 17.35 -23.57 14.95
CA ALA A 129 18.60 -23.76 15.68
C ALA A 129 18.37 -24.53 17.00
N ALA A 130 17.33 -24.18 17.77
CA ALA A 130 16.99 -24.89 19.00
C ALA A 130 16.58 -26.35 18.76
N MET A 131 15.88 -26.66 17.67
CA MET A 131 15.58 -28.05 17.31
C MET A 131 16.84 -28.86 16.95
N LEU A 132 17.81 -28.23 16.27
CA LEU A 132 19.07 -28.88 15.89
C LEU A 132 20.00 -29.11 17.10
N PHE A 133 20.12 -28.12 17.99
CA PHE A 133 21.04 -28.16 19.13
C PHE A 133 20.41 -28.65 20.45
N GLY A 134 19.10 -28.93 20.46
CA GLY A 134 18.41 -29.44 21.65
C GLY A 134 18.69 -30.92 21.95
N HIS A 135 19.44 -31.62 21.09
CA HIS A 135 19.88 -32.99 21.36
C HIS A 135 21.25 -32.97 22.05
N ASP A 136 21.23 -32.91 23.38
CA ASP A 136 22.43 -33.24 24.14
C ASP A 136 22.57 -34.77 24.15
N GLY A 137 23.67 -35.26 23.57
CA GLY A 137 23.94 -36.71 23.48
C GLY A 137 23.94 -37.33 24.88
N GLY A 138 22.93 -38.15 25.17
CA GLY A 138 22.74 -38.79 26.48
C GLY A 138 21.34 -38.65 27.09
N VAL A 139 20.44 -37.88 26.48
CA VAL A 139 19.05 -37.71 26.97
C VAL A 139 18.10 -38.73 26.32
N ASP A 140 17.19 -39.32 27.10
CA ASP A 140 16.15 -40.23 26.62
C ASP A 140 15.36 -39.66 25.43
N ASN A 141 15.14 -40.49 24.40
CA ASN A 141 14.42 -40.11 23.17
C ASN A 141 13.04 -39.49 23.44
N ILE A 142 12.37 -39.89 24.53
CA ILE A 142 11.05 -39.37 24.93
C ILE A 142 11.14 -37.93 25.42
N ILE A 143 12.16 -37.58 26.20
CA ILE A 143 12.40 -36.22 26.71
C ILE A 143 12.77 -35.31 25.54
N PHE A 144 13.60 -35.80 24.62
CA PHE A 144 13.96 -35.09 23.40
C PHE A 144 12.73 -34.77 22.52
N LEU A 145 11.86 -35.77 22.29
CA LEU A 145 10.62 -35.59 21.53
C LEU A 145 9.69 -34.56 22.20
N LYS A 146 9.58 -34.59 23.54
CA LYS A 146 8.81 -33.60 24.32
C LYS A 146 9.35 -32.18 24.11
N LYS A 147 10.68 -31.99 24.17
CA LYS A 147 11.33 -30.69 23.92
C LYS A 147 11.08 -30.19 22.50
N ILE A 148 11.20 -31.03 21.47
CA ILE A 148 10.91 -30.63 20.08
C ILE A 148 9.45 -30.18 19.91
N ILE A 149 8.50 -30.95 20.46
CA ILE A 149 7.07 -30.61 20.38
C ILE A 149 6.80 -29.25 21.06
N LEU A 150 7.44 -28.99 22.20
CA LEU A 150 7.34 -27.70 22.89
C LEU A 150 7.89 -26.55 22.03
N ILE A 151 9.07 -26.72 21.43
CA ILE A 151 9.68 -25.70 20.55
C ILE A 151 8.77 -25.43 19.34
N LEU A 152 8.22 -26.47 18.70
CA LEU A 152 7.26 -26.33 17.61
C LEU A 152 6.02 -25.54 18.04
N LEU A 153 5.48 -25.82 19.22
CA LEU A 153 4.33 -25.12 19.78
C LEU A 153 4.63 -23.64 20.04
N ILE A 154 5.80 -23.32 20.59
CA ILE A 154 6.25 -21.93 20.80
C ILE A 154 6.42 -21.22 19.45
N MET A 155 7.04 -21.86 18.46
CA MET A 155 7.20 -21.31 17.11
C MET A 155 5.83 -20.99 16.47
N ILE A 156 4.89 -21.92 16.55
CA ILE A 156 3.52 -21.75 16.06
C ILE A 156 2.82 -20.59 16.78
N TYR A 157 2.99 -20.47 18.09
CA TYR A 157 2.47 -19.36 18.88
C TYR A 157 2.98 -18.00 18.38
N PHE A 158 4.28 -17.86 18.12
CA PHE A 158 4.85 -16.60 17.64
C PHE A 158 4.38 -16.24 16.22
N LEU A 159 4.22 -17.23 15.33
CA LEU A 159 3.59 -17.01 14.02
C LEU A 159 2.14 -16.51 14.16
N PHE A 160 1.37 -17.07 15.11
CA PHE A 160 0.03 -16.57 15.39
C PHE A 160 0.02 -15.19 16.00
N PHE A 161 0.94 -14.92 16.91
CA PHE A 161 1.12 -13.61 17.51
C PHE A 161 1.33 -12.55 16.44
N GLN A 162 2.23 -12.80 15.48
CA GLN A 162 2.45 -11.93 14.33
C GLN A 162 1.20 -11.76 13.47
N LEU A 163 0.52 -12.85 13.10
CA LEU A 163 -0.74 -12.79 12.32
C LEU A 163 -1.82 -11.97 13.05
N THR A 164 -1.87 -12.05 14.37
CA THR A 164 -2.84 -11.30 15.17
C THR A 164 -2.51 -9.82 15.27
N TYR A 165 -1.24 -9.48 15.47
CA TYR A 165 -0.73 -8.10 15.43
C TYR A 165 -1.04 -7.41 14.11
N LEU A 166 -0.80 -8.12 13.01
CA LEU A 166 -1.04 -7.64 11.66
C LEU A 166 -2.53 -7.35 11.38
N TYR A 167 -3.44 -8.04 12.08
CA TYR A 167 -4.89 -7.83 11.94
C TYR A 167 -5.40 -6.70 12.83
N SER A 168 -4.99 -6.67 14.09
CA SER A 168 -5.42 -5.69 15.08
C SER A 168 -4.39 -5.58 16.19
N SER A 169 -3.80 -4.39 16.35
CA SER A 169 -2.84 -4.10 17.43
C SER A 169 -3.44 -4.32 18.82
N TYR A 170 -4.72 -4.00 19.02
CA TYR A 170 -5.42 -4.19 20.29
C TYR A 170 -5.61 -5.67 20.64
N SER A 171 -5.96 -6.51 19.65
CA SER A 171 -6.10 -7.95 19.87
C SER A 171 -4.77 -8.61 20.22
N CYS A 172 -3.66 -8.06 19.72
CA CYS A 172 -2.33 -8.54 20.05
C CYS A 172 -1.93 -8.26 21.50
N LEU A 173 -2.32 -7.11 22.06
CA LEU A 173 -2.08 -6.81 23.48
C LEU A 173 -2.83 -7.79 24.39
N ILE A 174 -4.07 -8.13 24.05
CA ILE A 174 -4.86 -9.12 24.80
C ILE A 174 -4.17 -10.49 24.75
N ILE A 175 -3.71 -10.92 23.58
CA ILE A 175 -2.98 -12.19 23.42
C ILE A 175 -1.65 -12.15 24.18
N PHE A 176 -0.91 -11.03 24.14
CA PHE A 176 0.32 -10.86 24.91
C PHE A 176 0.08 -11.00 26.42
N LEU A 177 -0.95 -10.33 26.96
CA LEU A 177 -1.30 -10.43 28.37
C LEU A 177 -1.70 -11.86 28.77
N LEU A 178 -2.50 -12.54 27.94
CA LEU A 178 -2.83 -13.96 28.13
C LEU A 178 -1.58 -14.84 28.05
N SER A 179 -0.59 -14.46 27.24
CA SER A 179 0.63 -15.23 27.02
C SER A 179 1.58 -15.23 28.22
N LEU A 180 1.46 -14.26 29.13
CA LEU A 180 2.26 -14.19 30.35
C LEU A 180 2.02 -15.38 31.28
N PHE A 181 0.88 -16.07 31.14
CA PHE A 181 0.59 -17.30 31.87
C PHE A 181 1.26 -18.54 31.26
N ILE A 182 1.79 -18.47 30.04
CA ILE A 182 2.39 -19.63 29.34
C ILE A 182 3.65 -20.13 30.06
N PRO A 183 4.63 -19.29 30.48
CA PRO A 183 5.81 -19.77 31.19
C PRO A 183 5.46 -20.48 32.52
N PHE A 184 4.39 -20.05 33.19
CA PHE A 184 3.87 -20.74 34.39
C PHE A 184 3.24 -22.10 34.07
N LEU A 185 2.62 -22.25 32.90
CA LEU A 185 2.11 -23.55 32.44
C LEU A 185 3.25 -24.47 32.00
N ILE A 186 4.28 -23.94 31.34
CA ILE A 186 5.42 -24.74 30.88
C ILE A 186 6.19 -25.34 32.07
N SER A 187 6.34 -24.59 33.17
CA SER A 187 7.06 -25.07 34.36
C SER A 187 6.38 -26.23 35.11
N THR A 188 5.09 -26.51 34.86
CA THR A 188 4.35 -27.56 35.59
C THR A 188 4.40 -28.94 34.93
N THR A 189 5.31 -29.13 33.94
CA THR A 189 5.83 -30.38 33.34
C THR A 189 4.86 -31.47 32.87
N SER A 190 3.56 -31.33 33.14
CA SER A 190 2.56 -32.35 32.84
C SER A 190 2.16 -32.34 31.38
N LEU A 191 1.85 -33.52 30.82
CA LEU A 191 1.26 -33.67 29.48
C LEU A 191 -0.02 -32.84 29.30
N LEU A 192 -0.65 -32.44 30.41
CA LEU A 192 -1.80 -31.57 30.49
C LEU A 192 -1.49 -30.14 30.00
N THR A 193 -0.28 -29.62 30.25
CA THR A 193 0.12 -28.26 29.87
C THR A 193 0.32 -28.14 28.37
N ILE A 194 0.89 -29.17 27.74
CA ILE A 194 0.99 -29.30 26.28
C ILE A 194 -0.42 -29.37 25.66
N LYS A 195 -1.34 -30.14 26.26
CA LYS A 195 -2.73 -30.23 25.79
C LYS A 195 -3.46 -28.88 25.89
N ILE A 196 -3.39 -28.20 27.04
CA ILE A 196 -4.03 -26.89 27.26
C ILE A 196 -3.42 -25.83 26.32
N PHE A 197 -2.10 -25.82 26.17
CA PHE A 197 -1.42 -24.90 25.28
C PHE A 197 -1.81 -25.14 23.82
N SER A 198 -1.81 -26.41 23.39
CA SER A 198 -2.27 -26.79 22.06
C SER A 198 -3.74 -26.42 21.83
N PHE A 199 -4.61 -26.61 22.82
CA PHE A 199 -6.03 -26.28 22.73
C PHE A 199 -6.26 -24.77 22.64
N MET A 200 -5.54 -23.96 23.41
CA MET A 200 -5.61 -22.49 23.33
C MET A 200 -5.15 -21.99 21.95
N VAL A 201 -4.02 -22.50 21.47
CA VAL A 201 -3.49 -22.16 20.15
C VAL A 201 -4.46 -22.60 19.04
N LEU A 202 -5.00 -23.82 19.12
CA LEU A 202 -5.92 -24.39 18.14
C LEU A 202 -7.30 -23.71 18.18
N TYR A 203 -7.80 -23.34 19.35
CA TYR A 203 -9.07 -22.63 19.53
C TYR A 203 -8.97 -21.21 18.94
N ILE A 204 -7.89 -20.48 19.26
CA ILE A 204 -7.61 -19.16 18.67
C ILE A 204 -7.47 -19.30 17.14
N PHE A 205 -6.81 -20.36 16.66
CA PHE A 205 -6.65 -20.65 15.23
C PHE A 205 -7.96 -20.93 14.52
N ILE A 206 -8.77 -21.88 15.01
CA ILE A 206 -10.04 -22.29 14.39
C ILE A 206 -11.05 -21.16 14.46
N HIS A 207 -11.20 -20.51 15.63
CA HIS A 207 -12.14 -19.41 15.78
C HIS A 207 -11.79 -18.26 14.83
N LYS A 208 -10.50 -17.98 14.64
CA LYS A 208 -10.06 -16.87 13.78
C LYS A 208 -10.01 -17.24 12.29
N ILE A 209 -9.62 -18.46 11.91
CA ILE A 209 -9.74 -18.94 10.51
C ILE A 209 -11.19 -18.93 10.05
N LYS A 210 -12.09 -19.44 10.89
CA LYS A 210 -13.49 -19.65 10.52
C LYS A 210 -14.25 -18.33 10.42
N ASN A 211 -13.94 -17.36 11.30
CA ASN A 211 -14.67 -16.09 11.37
C ASN A 211 -13.97 -14.91 10.70
N SER A 212 -12.67 -14.99 10.40
CA SER A 212 -11.97 -13.96 9.65
C SER A 212 -11.54 -14.50 8.29
N SER A 213 -11.89 -13.77 7.23
CA SER A 213 -11.17 -13.89 5.97
C SER A 213 -9.70 -13.65 6.30
N PHE A 214 -8.90 -14.73 6.36
CA PHE A 214 -7.46 -14.62 6.51
C PHE A 214 -6.99 -13.59 5.48
N VAL A 215 -6.23 -12.60 5.96
CA VAL A 215 -5.70 -11.41 5.26
C VAL A 215 -6.45 -10.11 5.58
N PHE A 216 -5.79 -9.22 6.34
CA PHE A 216 -5.58 -7.75 6.20
C PHE A 216 -6.68 -6.82 5.67
N PHE A 217 -7.86 -7.31 5.36
CA PHE A 217 -8.93 -6.58 4.73
C PHE A 217 -10.04 -6.39 5.74
N LYS A 218 -10.13 -5.17 6.23
CA LYS A 218 -11.43 -4.57 6.55
C LYS A 218 -12.33 -4.85 5.35
N LYS A 219 -13.27 -5.83 5.46
CA LYS A 219 -14.21 -6.31 4.43
C LYS A 219 -14.31 -5.36 3.23
N THR A 220 -13.41 -5.49 2.25
CA THR A 220 -13.56 -4.79 0.98
C THR A 220 -14.49 -5.67 0.17
N LYS A 221 -15.76 -5.24 0.02
CA LYS A 221 -16.72 -5.88 -0.89
C LYS A 221 -15.99 -6.16 -2.20
N SER A 222 -15.97 -7.42 -2.64
CA SER A 222 -15.35 -7.83 -3.89
C SER A 222 -16.05 -7.13 -5.06
N ARG A 223 -15.60 -5.95 -5.41
CA ARG A 223 -16.05 -5.26 -6.61
C ARG A 223 -15.14 -5.74 -7.71
N LYS A 224 -15.55 -6.79 -8.42
CA LYS A 224 -14.96 -7.18 -9.70
C LYS A 224 -15.11 -5.99 -10.66
N ILE A 225 -14.14 -5.10 -10.68
CA ILE A 225 -14.12 -3.93 -11.59
C ILE A 225 -13.72 -4.39 -12.99
N VAL A 226 -12.90 -5.44 -13.08
CA VAL A 226 -12.42 -6.01 -14.33
C VAL A 226 -13.35 -7.13 -14.76
N ASN A 227 -14.01 -6.94 -15.90
CA ASN A 227 -14.81 -7.97 -16.54
C ASN A 227 -13.90 -8.70 -17.55
N PRO A 228 -13.69 -10.03 -17.41
CA PRO A 228 -12.83 -10.78 -18.33
C PRO A 228 -13.35 -10.74 -19.77
N ASN A 229 -14.65 -10.51 -19.96
CA ASN A 229 -15.28 -10.42 -21.28
C ASN A 229 -15.12 -9.02 -21.91
N LYS A 230 -14.64 -8.03 -21.16
CA LYS A 230 -14.37 -6.68 -21.68
C LYS A 230 -12.92 -6.58 -22.15
N GLY A 231 -12.72 -5.91 -23.28
CA GLY A 231 -11.37 -5.66 -23.81
C GLY A 231 -10.47 -4.90 -22.84
N PHE A 232 -9.15 -5.09 -22.98
CA PHE A 232 -8.12 -4.49 -22.14
C PHE A 232 -8.32 -2.98 -21.88
N LYS A 233 -8.59 -2.21 -22.95
CA LYS A 233 -8.82 -0.76 -22.87
C LYS A 233 -9.95 -0.44 -21.88
N LEU A 234 -11.07 -1.14 -21.99
CA LEU A 234 -12.25 -0.96 -21.13
C LEU A 234 -11.94 -1.26 -19.66
N ASN A 235 -11.18 -2.31 -19.40
CA ASN A 235 -10.81 -2.67 -18.03
C ASN A 235 -9.86 -1.65 -17.41
N ILE A 236 -8.85 -1.16 -18.15
CA ILE A 236 -8.02 -0.07 -17.65
C ILE A 236 -8.85 1.20 -17.46
N THR A 237 -9.71 1.58 -18.41
CA THR A 237 -10.56 2.77 -18.23
C THR A 237 -11.40 2.68 -16.97
N MET A 238 -11.97 1.51 -16.66
CA MET A 238 -12.78 1.31 -15.46
C MET A 238 -11.95 1.38 -14.18
N ILE A 239 -10.74 0.79 -14.17
CA ILE A 239 -9.82 0.92 -13.03
C ILE A 239 -9.42 2.39 -12.83
N SER A 240 -9.10 3.09 -13.93
CA SER A 240 -8.71 4.49 -13.90
C SER A 240 -9.86 5.38 -13.39
N LEU A 241 -11.07 5.20 -13.92
CA LEU A 241 -12.26 5.90 -13.45
C LEU A 241 -12.58 5.58 -11.99
N TYR A 242 -12.47 4.32 -11.58
CA TYR A 242 -12.68 3.93 -10.19
C TYR A 242 -11.67 4.59 -9.25
N TYR A 243 -10.42 4.75 -9.66
CA TYR A 243 -9.42 5.43 -8.85
C TYR A 243 -9.67 6.94 -8.78
N LEU A 244 -10.02 7.56 -9.92
CA LEU A 244 -10.42 8.97 -9.97
C LEU A 244 -11.63 9.26 -9.08
N PHE A 245 -12.64 8.39 -9.10
CA PHE A 245 -13.91 8.56 -8.38
C PHE A 245 -14.04 7.69 -7.11
N GLY A 246 -12.94 7.14 -6.60
CA GLY A 246 -12.94 6.22 -5.46
C GLY A 246 -12.80 6.93 -4.11
N PHE A 247 -13.62 6.54 -3.10
CA PHE A 247 -13.74 7.15 -1.75
C PHE A 247 -12.43 7.57 -1.09
N LYS A 248 -11.33 6.86 -1.36
CA LYS A 248 -10.00 7.12 -0.78
C LYS A 248 -9.38 8.47 -1.19
N TYR A 249 -9.76 9.04 -2.33
CA TYR A 249 -9.25 10.34 -2.83
C TYR A 249 -10.33 11.43 -2.75
N ILE A 250 -11.17 11.40 -1.71
CA ILE A 250 -12.25 12.37 -1.53
C ILE A 250 -11.72 13.81 -1.50
N ASN A 251 -10.58 14.08 -0.82
CA ASN A 251 -10.04 15.43 -0.72
C ASN A 251 -9.64 16.03 -2.08
N GLN A 252 -9.03 15.23 -2.96
CA GLN A 252 -8.67 15.67 -4.30
C GLN A 252 -9.93 15.97 -5.14
N ARG A 253 -11.01 15.22 -4.91
CA ARG A 253 -12.30 15.44 -5.58
C ARG A 253 -13.06 16.62 -5.04
N VAL A 254 -13.09 16.80 -3.73
CA VAL A 254 -13.65 17.99 -3.09
C VAL A 254 -12.98 19.22 -3.68
N ASN A 255 -11.65 19.22 -3.83
CA ASN A 255 -10.96 20.32 -4.48
C ASN A 255 -11.38 20.51 -5.96
N LEU A 256 -11.50 19.44 -6.76
CA LEU A 256 -12.00 19.52 -8.14
C LEU A 256 -13.43 20.08 -8.22
N PHE A 257 -14.32 19.63 -7.35
CA PHE A 257 -15.71 20.10 -7.30
C PHE A 257 -15.80 21.54 -6.81
N ILE A 258 -15.01 21.93 -5.80
CA ILE A 258 -14.90 23.30 -5.32
C ILE A 258 -14.45 24.22 -6.47
N ILE A 259 -13.40 23.83 -7.19
CA ILE A 259 -12.89 24.59 -8.34
C ILE A 259 -13.87 24.62 -9.51
N LEU A 260 -14.86 23.75 -9.56
CA LEU A 260 -15.89 23.75 -10.59
C LEU A 260 -17.11 24.59 -10.18
N ILE A 261 -17.55 24.47 -8.93
CA ILE A 261 -18.78 25.10 -8.43
C ILE A 261 -18.54 26.58 -8.12
N ILE A 262 -17.42 26.93 -7.49
CA ILE A 262 -17.08 28.33 -7.14
C ILE A 262 -17.08 29.25 -8.37
N PRO A 263 -16.43 28.93 -9.51
CA PRO A 263 -16.49 29.77 -10.71
C PRO A 263 -17.89 30.07 -11.16
N VAL A 264 -18.70 29.02 -11.24
CA VAL A 264 -20.07 29.09 -11.74
C VAL A 264 -20.91 29.99 -10.85
N LEU A 265 -20.77 29.84 -9.53
CA LEU A 265 -21.46 30.68 -8.56
C LEU A 265 -21.00 32.14 -8.63
N ILE A 266 -19.69 32.38 -8.70
CA ILE A 266 -19.14 33.74 -8.80
C ILE A 266 -19.59 34.38 -10.11
N LEU A 267 -19.50 33.69 -11.25
CA LEU A 267 -19.97 34.19 -12.55
C LEU A 267 -21.47 34.51 -12.52
N SER A 268 -22.30 33.66 -11.91
CA SER A 268 -23.73 33.90 -11.77
C SER A 268 -24.02 35.14 -10.90
N LEU A 269 -23.29 35.31 -9.80
CA LEU A 269 -23.42 36.47 -8.90
C LEU A 269 -22.97 37.77 -9.58
N LEU A 270 -21.79 37.76 -10.20
CA LEU A 270 -21.21 38.92 -10.88
C LEU A 270 -22.07 39.38 -12.07
N ASN A 271 -22.76 38.46 -12.75
CA ASN A 271 -23.70 38.82 -13.82
C ASN A 271 -24.89 39.61 -13.27
N SER A 272 -25.42 39.23 -12.10
CA SER A 272 -26.51 39.97 -11.46
C SER A 272 -26.12 41.40 -11.05
N MET A 273 -24.83 41.65 -10.85
CA MET A 273 -24.27 42.95 -10.44
C MET A 273 -23.84 43.83 -11.61
N GLY A 274 -24.03 43.41 -12.87
CA GLY A 274 -23.63 44.22 -14.04
C GLY A 274 -22.13 44.45 -14.15
N THR A 275 -21.31 43.50 -13.71
CA THR A 275 -19.85 43.64 -13.69
C THR A 275 -19.23 43.75 -15.09
N SER A 276 -18.08 44.42 -15.15
CA SER A 276 -17.37 44.62 -16.41
C SER A 276 -16.89 43.29 -17.01
N PHE A 277 -16.98 43.22 -18.33
CA PHE A 277 -16.60 42.07 -19.15
C PHE A 277 -15.16 41.58 -18.88
N SER A 278 -14.23 42.51 -18.61
CA SER A 278 -12.83 42.20 -18.29
C SER A 278 -12.67 41.38 -17.01
N VAL A 279 -13.50 41.62 -15.99
CA VAL A 279 -13.46 40.85 -14.73
C VAL A 279 -13.92 39.42 -14.98
N VAL A 280 -14.96 39.22 -15.81
CA VAL A 280 -15.47 37.90 -16.18
C VAL A 280 -14.40 37.08 -16.90
N ILE A 281 -13.69 37.66 -17.87
CA ILE A 281 -12.61 36.97 -18.60
C ILE A 281 -11.47 36.59 -17.66
N LEU A 282 -11.02 37.51 -16.81
CA LEU A 282 -9.90 37.26 -15.89
C LEU A 282 -10.24 36.11 -14.93
N LEU A 283 -11.46 36.10 -14.42
CA LEU A 283 -11.96 35.05 -13.54
C LEU A 283 -11.97 33.70 -14.26
N VAL A 284 -12.50 33.66 -15.49
CA VAL A 284 -12.57 32.45 -16.31
C VAL A 284 -11.17 31.93 -16.66
N ALA A 285 -10.23 32.81 -17.00
CA ALA A 285 -8.83 32.45 -17.23
C ALA A 285 -8.19 31.84 -15.98
N PHE A 286 -8.40 32.46 -14.80
CA PHE A 286 -7.90 31.94 -13.53
C PHE A 286 -8.44 30.53 -13.22
N PHE A 287 -9.72 30.30 -13.48
CA PHE A 287 -10.32 28.97 -13.30
C PHE A 287 -9.81 27.94 -14.28
N HIS A 288 -9.67 28.32 -15.55
CA HIS A 288 -9.11 27.45 -16.56
C HIS A 288 -7.72 26.96 -16.14
N VAL A 289 -6.88 27.86 -15.65
CA VAL A 289 -5.54 27.57 -15.15
C VAL A 289 -5.58 26.61 -13.96
N THR A 290 -6.44 26.88 -12.98
CA THR A 290 -6.54 26.05 -11.78
C THR A 290 -6.94 24.61 -12.14
N LEU A 291 -7.89 24.47 -13.07
CA LEU A 291 -8.32 23.17 -13.60
C LEU A 291 -7.18 22.43 -14.33
N MET A 292 -6.35 23.16 -15.08
CA MET A 292 -5.18 22.60 -15.76
C MET A 292 -4.11 22.11 -14.78
N PHE A 293 -3.84 22.85 -13.70
CA PHE A 293 -2.91 22.39 -12.67
C PHE A 293 -3.40 21.13 -11.97
N GLN A 294 -4.68 21.09 -11.59
CA GLN A 294 -5.26 19.94 -10.92
C GLN A 294 -5.31 18.69 -11.79
N THR A 295 -5.67 18.83 -13.06
CA THR A 295 -5.69 17.72 -14.01
C THR A 295 -4.28 17.19 -14.29
N SER A 296 -3.27 18.06 -14.32
CA SER A 296 -1.87 17.63 -14.42
C SER A 296 -1.39 16.86 -13.18
N ALA A 297 -1.89 17.22 -11.99
CA ALA A 297 -1.62 16.50 -10.75
C ALA A 297 -2.31 15.12 -10.75
N LEU A 298 -3.56 15.04 -11.23
CA LEU A 298 -4.25 13.76 -11.45
C LEU A 298 -3.52 12.88 -12.46
N LEU A 299 -3.02 13.44 -13.56
CA LEU A 299 -2.22 12.67 -14.52
C LEU A 299 -1.00 12.04 -13.85
N TYR A 300 -0.30 12.80 -13.00
CA TYR A 300 0.83 12.27 -12.24
C TYR A 300 0.43 11.15 -11.25
N THR A 301 -0.69 11.30 -10.54
CA THR A 301 -1.17 10.26 -9.62
C THR A 301 -1.61 9.00 -10.38
N MET A 302 -2.22 9.13 -11.55
CA MET A 302 -2.59 8.01 -12.41
C MET A 302 -1.35 7.29 -12.97
N ILE A 303 -0.38 8.05 -13.48
CA ILE A 303 0.88 7.50 -13.99
C ILE A 303 1.63 6.77 -12.87
N SER A 304 1.79 7.38 -11.69
CA SER A 304 2.47 6.75 -10.56
C SER A 304 1.77 5.49 -10.03
N LEU A 305 0.47 5.33 -10.31
CA LEU A 305 -0.27 4.11 -9.99
C LEU A 305 0.00 2.97 -10.99
N HIS A 306 0.12 3.27 -12.29
CA HIS A 306 0.29 2.25 -13.33
C HIS A 306 1.76 1.92 -13.64
N MET A 307 2.67 2.88 -13.50
CA MET A 307 4.12 2.72 -13.72
C MET A 307 4.78 1.57 -12.93
N PRO A 308 4.42 1.32 -11.65
CA PRO A 308 5.00 0.22 -10.89
C PRO A 308 4.67 -1.16 -11.48
N MET A 309 3.55 -1.26 -12.22
CA MET A 309 3.05 -2.49 -12.83
C MET A 309 3.41 -2.63 -14.31
N LEU A 310 4.23 -1.73 -14.85
CA LEU A 310 4.60 -1.70 -16.26
C LEU A 310 5.31 -2.99 -16.70
N LYS A 311 6.07 -3.63 -15.80
CA LYS A 311 6.65 -4.97 -16.02
C LYS A 311 5.59 -6.06 -16.19
N LEU A 312 4.53 -6.01 -15.38
CA LEU A 312 3.42 -6.97 -15.44
C LEU A 312 2.61 -6.74 -16.72
N PHE A 313 2.31 -5.50 -17.09
CA PHE A 313 1.66 -5.19 -18.37
C PHE A 313 2.51 -5.61 -19.58
N LYS A 314 3.83 -5.39 -19.55
CA LYS A 314 4.74 -5.91 -20.59
C LYS A 314 4.66 -7.43 -20.72
N SER A 315 4.51 -8.17 -19.60
CA SER A 315 4.34 -9.63 -19.64
C SER A 315 3.03 -10.10 -20.30
N PHE A 316 2.04 -9.21 -20.37
CA PHE A 316 0.77 -9.41 -21.10
C PHE A 316 0.82 -8.82 -22.52
N GLY A 317 2.00 -8.43 -23.03
CA GLY A 317 2.16 -7.84 -24.37
C GLY A 317 1.69 -6.39 -24.49
N ILE A 318 1.38 -5.74 -23.38
CA ILE A 318 0.85 -4.37 -23.37
C ILE A 318 2.01 -3.38 -23.34
N SER A 319 2.03 -2.50 -24.33
CA SER A 319 2.99 -1.41 -24.40
C SER A 319 2.65 -0.29 -23.41
N GLU A 320 3.68 0.39 -22.91
CA GLU A 320 3.54 1.60 -22.10
C GLU A 320 2.74 2.69 -22.83
N LYS A 321 2.91 2.80 -24.15
CA LYS A 321 2.15 3.73 -25.01
C LYS A 321 0.64 3.50 -24.89
N ASN A 322 0.20 2.24 -24.85
CA ASN A 322 -1.22 1.91 -24.75
C ASN A 322 -1.80 2.29 -23.39
N ILE A 323 -1.06 2.07 -22.30
CA ILE A 323 -1.51 2.45 -20.95
C ILE A 323 -1.62 3.97 -20.85
N LEU A 324 -0.59 4.68 -21.32
CA LEU A 324 -0.58 6.14 -21.32
C LEU A 324 -1.75 6.69 -22.16
N SER A 325 -1.99 6.14 -23.35
CA SER A 325 -3.13 6.53 -24.20
C SER A 325 -4.47 6.34 -23.48
N VAL A 326 -4.66 5.25 -22.75
CA VAL A 326 -5.90 5.03 -21.99
C VAL A 326 -6.05 6.03 -20.85
N ILE A 327 -4.99 6.27 -20.07
CA ILE A 327 -5.00 7.28 -18.99
C ILE A 327 -5.34 8.66 -19.54
N LEU A 328 -4.73 9.04 -20.67
CA LEU A 328 -4.99 10.30 -21.34
C LEU A 328 -6.43 10.42 -21.81
N ASN A 329 -6.99 9.37 -22.39
CA ASN A 329 -8.39 9.37 -22.82
C ASN A 329 -9.35 9.51 -21.63
N VAL A 330 -9.09 8.82 -20.51
CA VAL A 330 -9.91 8.95 -19.30
C VAL A 330 -9.84 10.38 -18.77
N LEU A 331 -8.65 10.96 -18.69
CA LEU A 331 -8.48 12.33 -18.21
C LEU A 331 -9.11 13.35 -19.17
N SER A 332 -8.98 13.19 -20.49
CA SER A 332 -9.64 14.08 -21.45
C SER A 332 -11.16 14.03 -21.30
N ILE A 333 -11.74 12.84 -21.13
CA ILE A 333 -13.18 12.69 -20.88
C ILE A 333 -13.56 13.39 -19.56
N THR A 334 -12.76 13.23 -18.51
CA THR A 334 -13.03 13.89 -17.23
C THR A 334 -12.94 15.42 -17.33
N ILE A 335 -11.99 15.95 -18.11
CA ILE A 335 -11.86 17.39 -18.33
C ILE A 335 -13.06 17.94 -19.08
N ILE A 336 -13.46 17.27 -20.17
CA ILE A 336 -14.65 17.66 -20.93
C ILE A 336 -15.85 17.70 -19.98
N ALA A 337 -16.07 16.63 -19.21
CA ALA A 337 -17.17 16.57 -18.24
C ALA A 337 -17.12 17.70 -17.20
N LEU A 338 -15.93 18.06 -16.73
CA LEU A 338 -15.74 19.15 -15.75
C LEU A 338 -15.90 20.55 -16.37
N THR A 339 -15.63 20.72 -17.66
CA THR A 339 -15.78 22.02 -18.34
C THR A 339 -17.22 22.33 -18.76
N ILE A 340 -18.09 21.31 -18.90
CA ILE A 340 -19.48 21.48 -19.35
C ILE A 340 -20.26 22.50 -18.50
N PRO A 341 -20.25 22.45 -17.15
CA PRO A 341 -21.02 23.40 -16.35
C PRO A 341 -20.57 24.86 -16.56
N LEU A 342 -19.26 25.08 -16.69
CA LEU A 342 -18.70 26.40 -16.98
C LEU A 342 -19.17 26.91 -18.36
N ILE A 343 -19.15 26.04 -19.37
CA ILE A 343 -19.62 26.36 -20.73
C ILE A 343 -21.11 26.71 -20.72
N ILE A 344 -21.94 25.92 -20.03
CA ILE A 344 -23.37 26.19 -19.89
C ILE A 344 -23.59 27.57 -19.25
N THR A 345 -22.83 27.91 -18.20
CA THR A 345 -22.97 29.21 -17.52
C THR A 345 -22.52 30.39 -18.38
N LEU A 346 -21.48 30.22 -19.18
CA LEU A 346 -21.04 31.24 -20.13
C LEU A 346 -22.07 31.44 -21.25
N CYS A 347 -22.64 30.36 -21.77
CA CYS A 347 -23.72 30.41 -22.76
C CYS A 347 -24.97 31.10 -22.20
N TYR A 348 -25.35 30.82 -20.95
CA TYR A 348 -26.48 31.49 -20.28
C TYR A 348 -26.26 33.00 -20.17
N ASN A 349 -25.01 33.42 -19.94
CA ASN A 349 -24.61 34.82 -19.87
C ASN A 349 -24.38 35.45 -21.28
N LYS A 350 -24.82 34.81 -22.36
CA LYS A 350 -24.65 35.25 -23.77
C LYS A 350 -23.19 35.36 -24.24
N LEU A 351 -22.25 34.68 -23.57
CA LEU A 351 -20.82 34.64 -23.90
C LEU A 351 -20.44 33.38 -24.68
N THR A 352 -21.20 33.06 -25.74
CA THR A 352 -21.08 31.79 -26.48
C THR A 352 -19.74 31.65 -27.22
N SER A 353 -19.24 32.73 -27.82
CA SER A 353 -17.95 32.75 -28.53
C SER A 353 -16.78 32.38 -27.61
N ILE A 354 -16.78 32.97 -26.40
CA ILE A 354 -15.78 32.71 -25.36
C ILE A 354 -15.88 31.27 -24.86
N ALA A 355 -17.08 30.75 -24.69
CA ALA A 355 -17.29 29.37 -24.26
C ALA A 355 -16.71 28.35 -25.26
N ILE A 356 -16.91 28.56 -26.56
CA ILE A 356 -16.33 27.72 -27.63
C ILE A 356 -14.80 27.82 -27.64
N PHE A 357 -14.29 29.05 -27.52
CA PHE A 357 -12.85 29.29 -27.50
C PHE A 357 -12.16 28.61 -26.31
N ILE A 358 -12.74 28.74 -25.11
CA ILE A 358 -12.21 28.09 -23.90
C ILE A 358 -12.21 26.57 -24.05
N LEU A 359 -13.31 25.96 -24.50
CA LEU A 359 -13.35 24.50 -24.67
C LEU A 359 -12.23 24.03 -25.61
N SER A 360 -12.06 24.69 -26.76
CA SER A 360 -11.03 24.32 -27.74
C SER A 360 -9.61 24.48 -27.19
N THR A 361 -9.33 25.61 -26.53
CA THR A 361 -8.02 25.90 -25.93
C THR A 361 -7.71 24.98 -24.77
N THR A 362 -8.71 24.66 -23.92
CA THR A 362 -8.53 23.72 -22.80
C THR A 362 -8.06 22.35 -23.28
N LEU A 363 -8.69 21.81 -24.33
CA LEU A 363 -8.38 20.49 -24.87
C LEU A 363 -7.03 20.48 -25.57
N PHE A 364 -6.71 21.54 -26.30
CA PHE A 364 -5.43 21.69 -26.98
C PHE A 364 -4.27 21.79 -26.00
N LEU A 365 -4.36 22.71 -25.03
CA LEU A 365 -3.35 22.90 -24.00
C LEU A 365 -3.22 21.64 -23.14
N PHE A 366 -4.32 20.96 -22.82
CA PHE A 366 -4.27 19.71 -22.06
C PHE A 366 -3.48 18.64 -22.82
N ARG A 367 -3.72 18.48 -24.13
CA ARG A 367 -2.94 17.54 -24.95
C ARG A 367 -1.45 17.90 -24.98
N ILE A 368 -1.11 19.19 -25.08
CA ILE A 368 0.28 19.64 -25.04
C ILE A 368 0.92 19.31 -23.69
N ILE A 369 0.27 19.62 -22.57
CA ILE A 369 0.76 19.30 -21.22
C ILE A 369 0.98 17.80 -21.09
N CYS A 370 0.07 16.99 -21.62
CA CYS A 370 0.19 15.54 -21.60
C CYS A 370 1.39 15.02 -22.40
N ILE A 371 1.63 15.60 -23.59
CA ILE A 371 2.81 15.29 -24.42
C ILE A 371 4.10 15.70 -23.69
N LEU A 372 4.13 16.88 -23.09
CA LEU A 372 5.29 17.39 -22.36
C LEU A 372 5.60 16.59 -21.08
N GLN A 373 4.57 16.16 -20.37
CA GLN A 373 4.70 15.36 -19.16
C GLN A 373 5.28 13.96 -19.45
N LYS A 374 5.08 13.44 -20.68
CA LYS A 374 5.79 12.25 -21.18
C LYS A 374 7.32 12.44 -21.20
N TYR A 375 7.79 13.66 -21.44
CA TYR A 375 9.23 14.01 -21.48
C TYR A 375 9.78 14.49 -20.14
N ARG A 376 9.02 14.40 -19.05
CA ARG A 376 9.40 14.91 -17.72
C ARG A 376 9.81 16.39 -17.72
N SER A 377 9.25 17.20 -18.62
CA SER A 377 9.48 18.64 -18.60
C SER A 377 9.05 19.23 -17.24
N GLY A 378 9.94 19.98 -16.60
CA GLY A 378 9.73 20.52 -15.26
C GLY A 378 8.58 21.54 -15.16
N PHE A 379 8.31 21.99 -13.93
CA PHE A 379 7.30 23.00 -13.59
C PHE A 379 7.38 24.27 -14.46
N ILE A 380 8.60 24.67 -14.86
CA ILE A 380 8.87 25.84 -15.70
C ILE A 380 8.12 25.79 -17.03
N PHE A 381 8.09 24.63 -17.70
CA PHE A 381 7.37 24.49 -18.97
C PHE A 381 5.85 24.62 -18.79
N LYS A 382 5.31 24.12 -17.66
CA LYS A 382 3.90 24.29 -17.32
C LYS A 382 3.56 25.76 -17.06
N PHE A 383 4.49 26.50 -16.44
CA PHE A 383 4.33 27.93 -16.17
C PHE A 383 4.40 28.78 -17.46
N ILE A 384 5.28 28.43 -18.40
CA ILE A 384 5.34 29.11 -19.71
C ILE A 384 4.05 28.87 -20.51
N LEU A 385 3.54 27.64 -20.54
CA LEU A 385 2.24 27.33 -21.14
C LEU A 385 1.09 28.08 -20.44
N PHE A 386 1.18 28.27 -19.12
CA PHE A 386 0.25 29.11 -18.36
C PHE A 386 0.24 30.54 -18.89
N ILE A 387 1.40 31.19 -19.02
CA ILE A 387 1.50 32.58 -19.52
C ILE A 387 0.89 32.69 -20.92
N ILE A 388 1.24 31.75 -21.82
CA ILE A 388 0.70 31.73 -23.19
C ILE A 388 -0.82 31.53 -23.18
N SER A 389 -1.35 30.65 -22.33
CA SER A 389 -2.79 30.39 -22.25
C SER A 389 -3.59 31.60 -21.76
N VAL A 390 -3.08 32.32 -20.77
CA VAL A 390 -3.75 33.53 -20.25
C VAL A 390 -3.71 34.64 -21.29
N PHE A 391 -2.56 34.82 -21.97
CA PHE A 391 -2.40 35.84 -22.99
C PHE A 391 -3.29 35.59 -24.22
N THR A 392 -3.36 34.35 -24.69
CA THR A 392 -4.23 33.96 -25.82
C THR A 392 -5.72 34.10 -25.51
N VAL A 393 -6.15 33.77 -24.28
CA VAL A 393 -7.54 33.99 -23.85
C VAL A 393 -7.85 35.48 -23.74
N TRP A 394 -6.92 36.28 -23.22
CA TRP A 394 -7.07 37.73 -23.14
C TRP A 394 -7.18 38.36 -24.54
N GLU A 395 -6.19 38.17 -25.41
CA GLU A 395 -6.18 38.76 -26.76
C GLU A 395 -7.38 38.31 -27.60
N GLY A 396 -7.69 37.01 -27.57
CA GLY A 396 -8.85 36.47 -28.29
C GLY A 396 -10.16 37.10 -27.84
N SER A 397 -10.29 37.40 -26.54
CA SER A 397 -11.48 38.06 -26.01
C SER A 397 -11.58 39.54 -26.37
N CYS A 398 -10.44 40.26 -26.45
CA CYS A 398 -10.40 41.64 -26.92
C CYS A 398 -10.76 41.77 -28.40
N LEU A 399 -10.33 40.81 -29.23
CA LEU A 399 -10.63 40.79 -30.67
C LEU A 399 -12.09 40.49 -31.02
N ILE A 400 -12.85 39.90 -30.09
CA ILE A 400 -14.28 39.59 -30.31
C ILE A 400 -15.18 40.78 -29.95
N HIS A 401 -14.70 41.70 -29.11
CA HIS A 401 -15.48 42.83 -28.59
C HIS A 401 -15.16 44.17 -29.25
N ASN A 402 -14.02 44.28 -29.93
CA ASN A 402 -13.73 45.35 -30.88
C ASN A 402 -14.22 44.92 -32.26
#